data_AF-A0AAJ5D4Q3-F1
#
_entry.id   AF-A0AAJ5D4Q3-F1
#
_cell.length_a   1.000
_cell.length_b   1.000
_cell.length_c   1.000
_cell.angle_alpha   90.00
_cell.angle_beta   90.00
_cell.angle_gamma   90.00
#
_symmetry.space_group_name_H-M   'P 1'
#
loop_
_entity.id
_entity.type
_entity.pdbx_description
1 polymer ?
#
loop_
_entity_poly.entity_id
_entity_poly.type
_entity_poly.pdbx_seq_one_letter_code
_entity_poly.pdbx_strand_id
1 'polypeptide(L)'
;MKTSHTLIAALLAVAGTAAFAQTTPVQQVQQDNQQIRQDNRDIRHDNRDIRRDRADIAKDKAALADERAERNAAQRREDRDLANGNVKGAEYWNKQRAQDQHQINAERRDLRHDRKDLRHDVKDRNHDVRARNDEVRERNHAAAKM
;
A
#
# COMPACT_ATOMS: atom_id res chain seq x y z
N MET A 1 -8.64 17.92 -80.60
CA MET A 1 -8.61 16.44 -80.56
C MET A 1 -9.68 15.99 -79.57
N LYS A 2 -10.61 15.13 -80.00
CA LYS A 2 -11.72 14.57 -79.21
C LYS A 2 -11.30 13.18 -78.69
N THR A 3 -11.64 12.84 -77.45
CA THR A 3 -12.03 11.51 -76.90
C THR A 3 -11.89 11.56 -75.36
N SER A 4 -12.99 11.67 -74.61
CA SER A 4 -13.81 10.58 -74.02
C SER A 4 -13.30 10.19 -72.62
N HIS A 5 -13.95 10.71 -71.57
CA HIS A 5 -13.73 10.29 -70.18
C HIS A 5 -14.70 9.15 -69.82
N THR A 6 -14.15 7.99 -69.45
CA THR A 6 -14.92 6.87 -68.88
C THR A 6 -14.82 6.92 -67.36
N LEU A 7 -15.92 7.31 -66.70
CA LEU A 7 -16.12 7.12 -65.26
C LEU A 7 -16.53 5.67 -65.01
N ILE A 8 -15.64 4.86 -64.44
CA ILE A 8 -15.99 3.55 -63.89
C ILE A 8 -16.13 3.71 -62.38
N ALA A 9 -17.38 3.76 -61.93
CA ALA A 9 -17.75 3.63 -60.54
C ALA A 9 -17.55 2.17 -60.12
N ALA A 10 -16.52 1.89 -59.32
CA ALA A 10 -16.34 0.61 -58.66
C ALA A 10 -16.74 0.74 -57.19
N LEU A 11 -18.01 0.42 -56.93
CA LEU A 11 -18.58 0.20 -55.60
C LEU A 11 -17.96 -1.08 -55.01
N LEU A 12 -16.86 -0.93 -54.28
CA LEU A 12 -16.27 -2.00 -53.47
C LEU A 12 -16.93 -2.02 -52.09
N ALA A 13 -18.09 -2.69 -52.01
CA ALA A 13 -18.69 -3.08 -50.74
C ALA A 13 -17.93 -4.28 -50.17
N VAL A 14 -16.81 -4.03 -49.47
CA VAL A 14 -16.20 -5.04 -48.61
C VAL A 14 -16.97 -5.05 -47.30
N ALA A 15 -17.96 -5.93 -47.20
CA ALA A 15 -18.60 -6.29 -45.95
C ALA A 15 -17.56 -6.98 -45.06
N GLY A 16 -16.89 -6.21 -44.20
CA GLY A 16 -16.05 -6.73 -43.14
C GLY A 16 -16.92 -7.46 -42.12
N THR A 17 -17.04 -8.77 -42.26
CA THR A 17 -17.54 -9.61 -41.18
C THR A 17 -16.49 -9.61 -40.08
N ALA A 18 -16.68 -8.75 -39.08
CA ALA A 18 -15.96 -8.86 -37.83
C ALA A 18 -16.35 -10.20 -37.19
N ALA A 19 -15.51 -11.22 -37.37
CA ALA A 19 -15.60 -12.45 -36.59
C ALA A 19 -15.23 -12.09 -35.15
N PHE A 20 -16.23 -11.70 -34.35
CA PHE A 20 -16.06 -11.62 -32.91
C PHE A 20 -15.70 -13.02 -32.41
N ALA A 21 -14.46 -13.19 -31.97
CA ALA A 21 -14.00 -14.43 -31.37
C ALA A 21 -14.84 -14.70 -30.11
N GLN A 22 -15.84 -15.57 -30.22
CA GLN A 22 -16.59 -16.07 -29.06
C GLN A 22 -15.65 -16.98 -28.27
N THR A 23 -15.14 -16.50 -27.14
CA THR A 23 -14.46 -17.35 -26.17
C THR A 23 -15.44 -18.40 -25.68
N THR A 24 -15.05 -19.67 -25.76
CA THR A 24 -15.92 -20.73 -25.23
C THR A 24 -16.02 -20.59 -23.71
N PRO A 25 -17.14 -20.98 -23.08
CA PRO A 25 -17.29 -20.92 -21.64
C PRO A 25 -16.10 -21.55 -20.89
N VAL A 26 -15.62 -22.71 -21.37
CA VAL A 26 -14.47 -23.42 -20.78
C VAL A 26 -13.19 -22.56 -20.83
N GLN A 27 -12.92 -21.89 -21.96
CA GLN A 27 -11.78 -20.99 -22.09
C GLN A 27 -11.90 -19.78 -21.15
N GLN A 28 -13.11 -19.23 -20.98
CA GLN A 28 -13.34 -18.12 -20.04
C GLN A 28 -13.01 -18.54 -18.60
N VAL A 29 -13.55 -19.67 -18.12
CA VAL A 29 -13.24 -20.16 -16.77
C VAL A 29 -11.75 -20.47 -16.58
N GLN A 30 -11.07 -20.94 -17.62
CA GLN A 30 -9.61 -21.11 -17.57
C GLN A 30 -8.87 -19.78 -17.42
N GLN A 31 -9.30 -18.72 -18.11
CA GLN A 31 -8.76 -17.37 -17.96
C GLN A 31 -9.04 -16.80 -16.57
N ASP A 32 -10.27 -16.90 -16.08
CA ASP A 32 -10.65 -16.45 -14.72
C ASP A 32 -9.80 -17.15 -13.66
N ASN A 33 -9.56 -18.47 -13.81
CA ASN A 33 -8.69 -19.22 -12.90
C ASN A 33 -7.23 -18.71 -12.92
N GLN A 34 -6.74 -18.23 -14.06
CA GLN A 34 -5.39 -17.64 -14.16
C GLN A 34 -5.34 -16.28 -13.45
N GLN A 35 -6.35 -15.43 -13.67
CA GLN A 35 -6.46 -14.12 -13.01
C GLN A 35 -6.56 -14.27 -11.49
N ILE A 36 -7.48 -15.11 -11.01
CA ILE A 36 -7.63 -15.41 -9.57
C ILE A 36 -6.31 -15.93 -8.97
N ARG A 37 -5.52 -16.73 -9.71
CA ARG A 37 -4.21 -17.18 -9.22
C ARG A 37 -3.20 -16.04 -9.13
N GLN A 38 -3.26 -15.07 -10.02
CA GLN A 38 -2.42 -13.87 -10.00
C GLN A 38 -2.79 -12.99 -8.81
N ASP A 39 -4.06 -12.66 -8.63
CA ASP A 39 -4.53 -11.86 -7.48
C ASP A 39 -4.16 -12.51 -6.14
N ASN A 40 -4.27 -13.84 -6.06
CA ASN A 40 -3.85 -14.58 -4.86
C ASN A 40 -2.34 -14.49 -4.60
N ARG A 41 -1.49 -14.26 -5.61
CA ARG A 41 -0.06 -13.99 -5.40
C ARG A 41 0.13 -12.58 -4.89
N ASP A 42 -0.54 -11.61 -5.50
CA ASP A 42 -0.43 -10.19 -5.17
C ASP A 42 -0.92 -9.94 -3.74
N ILE A 43 -2.10 -10.45 -3.38
CA ILE A 43 -2.61 -10.41 -2.00
C ILE A 43 -1.63 -11.06 -1.00
N ARG A 44 -0.94 -12.15 -1.38
CA ARG A 44 0.07 -12.78 -0.49
C ARG A 44 1.30 -11.90 -0.32
N HIS A 45 1.69 -11.18 -1.37
CA HIS A 45 2.77 -10.21 -1.34
C HIS A 45 2.41 -9.05 -0.40
N ASP A 46 1.22 -8.44 -0.57
CA ASP A 46 0.74 -7.35 0.28
C ASP A 46 0.67 -7.78 1.75
N ASN A 47 0.18 -9.00 2.01
CA ASN A 47 0.15 -9.56 3.35
C ASN A 47 1.55 -9.75 3.96
N ARG A 48 2.59 -9.93 3.14
CA ARG A 48 3.98 -10.02 3.62
C ARG A 48 4.50 -8.64 3.96
N ASP A 49 4.26 -7.65 3.12
CA ASP A 49 4.73 -6.28 3.34
C ASP A 49 4.03 -5.64 4.53
N ILE A 50 2.70 -5.74 4.62
CA ILE A 50 1.92 -5.32 5.81
C ILE A 50 2.46 -5.95 7.10
N ARG A 51 2.95 -7.20 7.06
CA ARG A 51 3.56 -7.84 8.24
C ARG A 51 4.92 -7.24 8.59
N ARG A 52 5.74 -6.91 7.59
CA ARG A 52 7.05 -6.25 7.77
C ARG A 52 6.84 -4.86 8.35
N ASP A 53 5.95 -4.05 7.77
CA ASP A 53 5.66 -2.69 8.24
C ASP A 53 5.16 -2.71 9.68
N ARG A 54 4.32 -3.68 10.04
CA ARG A 54 3.88 -3.86 11.43
C ARG A 54 5.03 -4.19 12.37
N ALA A 55 5.99 -4.99 11.94
CA ALA A 55 7.15 -5.36 12.74
C ALA A 55 8.09 -4.15 12.90
N ASP A 56 8.30 -3.36 11.85
CA ASP A 56 9.16 -2.18 11.90
C ASP A 56 8.52 -1.07 12.77
N ILE A 57 7.22 -0.78 12.58
CA ILE A 57 6.45 0.09 13.48
C ILE A 57 6.53 -0.37 14.94
N ALA A 58 6.60 -1.68 15.20
CA ALA A 58 6.74 -2.20 16.56
C ALA A 58 8.13 -1.94 17.15
N LYS A 59 9.19 -2.06 16.34
CA LYS A 59 10.56 -1.69 16.74
C LYS A 59 10.67 -0.19 17.00
N ASP A 60 10.13 0.64 16.13
CA ASP A 60 10.18 2.11 16.28
C ASP A 60 9.44 2.55 17.55
N LYS A 61 8.32 1.89 17.88
CA LYS A 61 7.63 2.12 19.16
C LYS A 61 8.50 1.76 20.37
N ALA A 62 9.28 0.68 20.28
CA ALA A 62 10.16 0.25 21.36
C ALA A 62 11.32 1.24 21.53
N ALA A 63 11.98 1.62 20.42
CA ALA A 63 13.03 2.65 20.43
C ALA A 63 12.51 3.96 21.03
N LEU A 64 11.35 4.44 20.58
CA LEU A 64 10.71 5.64 21.14
C LEU A 64 10.37 5.52 22.64
N ALA A 65 10.11 4.30 23.14
CA ALA A 65 9.88 4.08 24.56
C ALA A 65 11.19 4.21 25.36
N ASP A 66 12.28 3.69 24.82
CA ASP A 66 13.62 3.79 25.42
C ASP A 66 14.09 5.25 25.45
N GLU A 67 13.96 6.00 24.35
CA GLU A 67 14.29 7.44 24.30
C GLU A 67 13.51 8.24 25.33
N ARG A 68 12.22 7.94 25.51
CA ARG A 68 11.40 8.57 26.55
C ARG A 68 11.89 8.25 27.94
N ALA A 69 12.36 7.02 28.18
CA ALA A 69 12.93 6.62 29.46
C ALA A 69 14.24 7.38 29.75
N GLU A 70 15.09 7.57 28.74
CA GLU A 70 16.32 8.36 28.83
C GLU A 70 16.04 9.83 29.14
N ARG A 71 15.11 10.46 28.39
CA ARG A 71 14.66 11.84 28.64
C ARG A 71 14.11 11.99 30.06
N ASN A 72 13.34 11.01 30.55
CA ASN A 72 12.83 11.00 31.92
C ASN A 72 13.95 10.80 32.95
N ALA A 73 15.01 10.05 32.63
CA ALA A 73 16.18 9.91 33.48
C ALA A 73 16.96 11.23 33.56
N ALA A 74 17.14 11.94 32.45
CA ALA A 74 17.72 13.28 32.43
C ALA A 74 16.90 14.26 33.29
N GLN A 75 15.56 14.16 33.26
CA GLN A 75 14.70 15.00 34.11
C GLN A 75 14.97 14.77 35.59
N ARG A 76 15.06 13.51 36.02
CA ARG A 76 15.37 13.18 37.41
C ARG A 76 16.75 13.66 37.85
N ARG A 77 17.71 13.77 36.92
CA ARG A 77 19.05 14.32 37.18
C ARG A 77 18.99 15.85 37.31
N GLU A 78 18.25 16.52 36.42
CA GLU A 78 17.96 17.96 36.51
C GLU A 78 17.34 18.32 37.85
N ASP A 79 16.29 17.61 38.25
CA ASP A 79 15.59 17.84 39.53
C ASP A 79 16.52 17.67 40.74
N ARG A 80 17.44 16.69 40.68
CA ARG A 80 18.45 16.46 41.73
C ARG A 80 19.48 17.59 41.78
N ASP A 81 19.96 18.03 40.62
CA ASP A 81 20.92 19.13 40.55
C ASP A 81 20.30 20.43 41.08
N LEU A 82 19.05 20.72 40.73
CA LEU A 82 18.28 21.84 41.30
C LEU A 82 18.15 21.72 42.82
N ALA A 83 17.78 20.54 43.34
CA ALA A 83 17.63 20.31 44.78
C ALA A 83 18.94 20.52 45.55
N ASN A 84 20.09 20.24 44.92
CA ASN A 84 21.41 20.44 45.49
C ASN A 84 21.98 21.85 45.27
N GLY A 85 21.22 22.76 44.64
CA GLY A 85 21.69 24.11 44.28
C GLY A 85 22.68 24.15 43.12
N ASN A 86 22.89 23.04 42.42
CA ASN A 86 23.75 22.92 41.24
C ASN A 86 23.03 23.40 39.97
N VAL A 87 22.85 24.71 39.83
CA VAL A 87 22.13 25.30 38.69
C VAL A 87 22.78 24.94 37.35
N LYS A 88 24.11 24.93 37.26
CA LYS A 88 24.82 24.59 36.02
C LYS A 88 24.58 23.14 35.58
N GLY A 89 24.54 22.20 36.53
CA GLY A 89 24.18 20.81 36.23
C GLY A 89 22.75 20.68 35.72
N ALA A 90 21.81 21.38 36.36
CA ALA A 90 20.42 21.42 35.93
C ALA A 90 20.26 21.99 34.51
N GLU A 91 20.94 23.09 34.18
CA GLU A 91 20.94 23.68 32.83
C GLU A 91 21.48 22.70 31.77
N TYR A 92 22.53 21.93 32.11
CA TYR A 92 23.06 20.89 31.22
C TYR A 92 22.01 19.82 30.91
N TRP A 93 21.35 19.26 31.94
CA TRP A 93 20.30 18.25 31.74
C TRP A 93 19.07 18.80 31.02
N ASN A 94 18.71 20.06 31.29
CA ASN A 94 17.62 20.74 30.60
C ASN A 94 17.87 20.81 29.09
N LYS A 95 19.10 21.19 28.69
CA LYS A 95 19.50 21.24 27.28
C LYS A 95 19.47 19.86 26.62
N GLN A 96 19.96 18.82 27.30
CA GLN A 96 19.87 17.44 26.80
C GLN A 96 18.40 17.03 26.61
N ARG A 97 17.55 17.23 27.61
CA ARG A 97 16.12 16.93 27.50
C ARG A 97 15.42 17.65 26.37
N ALA A 98 15.77 18.92 26.13
CA ALA A 98 15.19 19.69 25.03
C ALA A 98 15.56 19.05 23.68
N GLN A 99 16.82 18.61 23.52
CA GLN A 99 17.29 17.90 22.34
C GLN A 99 16.57 16.56 22.16
N ASP A 100 16.53 15.72 23.20
CA ASP A 100 15.82 14.43 23.17
C ASP A 100 14.34 14.64 22.82
N GLN A 101 13.71 15.68 23.39
CA GLN A 101 12.31 15.99 23.14
C GLN A 101 12.04 16.36 21.68
N HIS A 102 12.98 17.02 21.00
CA HIS A 102 12.89 17.31 19.57
C HIS A 102 12.97 16.03 18.73
N GLN A 103 13.91 15.13 19.05
CA GLN A 103 14.07 13.83 18.36
C GLN A 103 12.81 12.97 18.54
N ILE A 104 12.36 12.78 19.78
CA ILE A 104 11.11 12.08 20.12
C ILE A 104 9.92 12.64 19.34
N ASN A 105 9.85 13.96 19.13
CA ASN A 105 8.75 14.57 18.38
C ASN A 105 8.84 14.30 16.87
N ALA A 106 10.05 14.24 16.31
CA ALA A 106 10.28 13.85 14.93
C ALA A 106 9.88 12.38 14.72
N GLU A 107 10.40 11.46 15.53
CA GLU A 107 10.06 10.04 15.43
C GLU A 107 8.56 9.78 15.61
N ARG A 108 7.90 10.51 16.51
CA ARG A 108 6.44 10.42 16.68
C ARG A 108 5.68 10.84 15.44
N ARG A 109 6.20 11.79 14.66
CA ARG A 109 5.59 12.25 13.41
C ARG A 109 5.75 11.17 12.35
N ASP A 110 6.95 10.62 12.21
CA ASP A 110 7.26 9.58 11.23
C ASP A 110 6.43 8.32 11.51
N LEU A 111 6.42 7.86 12.77
CA LEU A 111 5.58 6.74 13.21
C LEU A 111 4.07 6.97 12.99
N ARG A 112 3.62 8.22 12.93
CA ARG A 112 2.23 8.54 12.59
C ARG A 112 1.99 8.41 11.09
N HIS A 113 2.96 8.79 10.26
CA HIS A 113 2.93 8.60 8.81
C HIS A 113 2.93 7.11 8.46
N ASP A 114 3.85 6.31 9.01
CA ASP A 114 3.92 4.87 8.75
C ASP A 114 2.62 4.15 9.11
N ARG A 115 2.02 4.52 10.25
CA ARG A 115 0.71 3.97 10.66
C ARG A 115 -0.42 4.38 9.73
N LYS A 116 -0.33 5.56 9.10
CA LYS A 116 -1.32 6.01 8.12
C LYS A 116 -1.16 5.22 6.83
N ASP A 117 0.06 5.06 6.37
CA ASP A 117 0.37 4.35 5.12
C ASP A 117 0.01 2.87 5.24
N LEU A 118 0.38 2.21 6.35
CA LEU A 118 -0.08 0.86 6.67
C LEU A 118 -1.61 0.70 6.66
N ARG A 119 -2.36 1.74 7.06
CA ARG A 119 -3.84 1.70 7.00
C ARG A 119 -4.34 1.77 5.58
N HIS A 120 -3.68 2.54 4.72
CA HIS A 120 -3.96 2.58 3.29
C HIS A 120 -3.66 1.22 2.64
N ASP A 121 -2.49 0.65 2.88
CA ASP A 121 -2.11 -0.66 2.32
C ASP A 121 -3.07 -1.77 2.75
N VAL A 122 -3.45 -1.78 4.04
CA VAL A 122 -4.44 -2.74 4.55
C VAL A 122 -5.79 -2.55 3.87
N LYS A 123 -6.19 -1.31 3.58
CA LYS A 123 -7.47 -1.01 2.91
C LYS A 123 -7.44 -1.45 1.45
N ASP A 124 -6.35 -1.18 0.74
CA ASP A 124 -6.20 -1.52 -0.68
C ASP A 124 -6.14 -3.05 -0.84
N ARG A 125 -5.33 -3.73 -0.04
CA ARG A 125 -5.33 -5.20 0.05
C ARG A 125 -6.73 -5.76 0.35
N ASN A 126 -7.50 -5.12 1.24
CA ASN A 126 -8.87 -5.56 1.52
C ASN A 126 -9.81 -5.38 0.33
N HIS A 127 -9.61 -4.34 -0.48
CA HIS A 127 -10.33 -4.12 -1.71
C HIS A 127 -10.01 -5.24 -2.72
N ASP A 128 -8.73 -5.57 -2.90
CA ASP A 128 -8.30 -6.63 -3.83
C ASP A 128 -8.82 -8.01 -3.42
N VAL A 129 -8.82 -8.29 -2.11
CA VAL A 129 -9.44 -9.50 -1.58
C VAL A 129 -10.93 -9.58 -1.93
N ARG A 130 -11.66 -8.46 -1.88
CA ARG A 130 -13.09 -8.42 -2.22
C ARG A 130 -13.29 -8.61 -3.72
N ALA A 131 -12.56 -7.87 -4.55
CA ALA A 131 -12.62 -8.00 -6.01
C ALA A 131 -12.37 -9.46 -6.45
N ARG A 132 -11.27 -10.06 -5.96
CA ARG A 132 -10.94 -11.47 -6.20
C ARG A 132 -12.05 -12.41 -5.74
N ASN A 133 -12.69 -12.15 -4.59
CA ASN A 133 -13.80 -12.98 -4.11
C ASN A 133 -15.02 -12.88 -5.03
N ASP A 134 -15.30 -11.71 -5.60
CA ASP A 134 -16.38 -11.52 -6.57
C ASP A 134 -16.06 -12.24 -7.88
N GLU A 135 -14.84 -12.14 -8.39
CA GLU A 135 -14.37 -12.93 -9.54
C GLU A 135 -14.50 -14.44 -9.32
N VAL A 136 -14.15 -14.92 -8.12
CA VAL A 136 -14.34 -16.33 -7.76
C VAL A 136 -15.82 -16.74 -7.84
N ARG A 137 -16.75 -15.88 -7.40
CA ARG A 137 -18.19 -16.15 -7.46
C ARG A 137 -18.68 -16.18 -8.91
N GLU A 138 -18.28 -15.22 -9.72
CA GLU A 138 -18.63 -15.14 -11.14
C GLU A 138 -18.13 -16.36 -11.91
N ARG A 139 -16.84 -16.70 -11.72
CA ARG A 139 -16.23 -17.91 -12.29
C ARG A 139 -16.97 -19.16 -11.89
N ASN A 140 -17.35 -19.30 -10.62
CA ASN A 140 -18.12 -20.46 -10.14
C ASN A 140 -19.51 -20.52 -10.78
N HIS A 141 -20.17 -19.37 -10.97
CA HIS A 141 -21.47 -19.30 -11.64
C HIS A 141 -21.37 -19.65 -13.12
N ALA A 142 -20.32 -19.20 -13.82
CA ALA A 142 -20.04 -19.57 -15.20
C ALA A 142 -19.75 -21.07 -15.34
N ALA A 143 -18.95 -21.64 -14.44
CA ALA A 143 -18.65 -23.06 -14.40
C ALA A 143 -19.89 -23.93 -14.17
N ALA A 144 -20.86 -23.46 -13.37
CA ALA A 144 -22.11 -24.19 -13.12
C ALA A 144 -23.09 -24.19 -14.30
N LYS A 145 -22.87 -23.35 -15.31
CA LYS A 145 -23.70 -23.26 -16.53
C LYS A 145 -23.13 -24.05 -17.72
N MET A 146 -21.96 -24.69 -17.55
CA MET A 146 -21.36 -25.58 -18.53
C MET A 146 -21.86 -27.01 -18.33
#